data_AF-G8DB95-F1
#
_entry.id   AF-G8DB95-F1
#
_cell.length_a   1.000
_cell.length_b   1.000
_cell.length_c   1.000
_cell.angle_alpha   90.00
_cell.angle_beta   90.00
_cell.angle_gamma   90.00
#
_symmetry.space_group_name_H-M   'P 1'
#
loop_
_entity.id
_entity.type
_entity.pdbx_description
1 polymer ?
#
loop_
_entity_poly.entity_id
_entity_poly.type
_entity_poly.pdbx_seq_one_letter_code
_entity_poly.pdbx_strand_id
1 'polypeptide(L)' 'GLALGIMGCFTIFQTVDFSTIFARASAFSEPHYYFIFCNMRFHAITVICILLFIGAVGKSAQIGLHTWLPDAMEG' A
#
# COMPACT_ATOMS: atom_id res chain seq x y z
N GLY A 1 2.57 -0.05 -6.81
CA GLY A 1 1.71 -0.03 -5.62
C GLY A 1 1.98 -1.20 -4.72
N LEU A 2 1.50 -2.39 -5.09
CA LEU A 2 1.48 -3.58 -4.22
C LEU A 2 2.84 -3.94 -3.60
N ALA A 3 3.89 -4.08 -4.39
CA ALA A 3 5.22 -4.46 -3.89
C ALA A 3 5.79 -3.46 -2.89
N LEU A 4 5.62 -2.16 -3.14
CA LEU A 4 6.03 -1.10 -2.22
C LEU A 4 5.17 -1.09 -0.94
N GLY A 5 3.87 -1.39 -1.04
CA GLY A 5 2.99 -1.55 0.12
C GLY A 5 3.42 -2.73 1.01
N ILE A 6 3.72 -3.88 0.41
CA ILE A 6 4.21 -5.08 1.14
C ILE A 6 5.58 -4.80 1.77
N MET A 7 6.49 -4.14 1.04
CA MET A 7 7.79 -3.74 1.57
C MET A 7 7.63 -2.79 2.76
N GLY A 8 6.73 -1.80 2.67
CA GLY A 8 6.42 -0.90 3.78
C GLY A 8 5.81 -1.61 4.99
N CYS A 9 4.94 -2.60 4.77
CA CYS A 9 4.47 -3.46 5.87
C CYS A 9 5.64 -4.19 6.54
N PHE A 10 6.55 -4.77 5.74
CA PHE A 10 7.68 -5.51 6.27
C PHE A 10 8.67 -4.60 7.03
N THR A 11 8.94 -3.39 6.56
CA THR A 11 9.87 -2.47 7.25
C THR A 11 9.35 -2.04 8.62
N ILE A 12 8.03 -1.83 8.78
CA ILE A 12 7.43 -1.39 10.05
C ILE A 12 7.10 -2.57 10.96
N PHE A 13 6.36 -3.56 10.45
CA PHE A 13 5.80 -4.63 11.26
C PHE A 13 6.72 -5.86 11.35
N GLN A 14 7.77 -5.93 10.53
CA GLN A 14 8.71 -7.06 10.42
C GLN A 14 8.00 -8.38 10.07
N THR A 15 6.83 -8.30 9.47
CA THR A 15 6.01 -9.43 9.05
C THR A 15 5.10 -9.02 7.88
N VAL A 16 4.63 -10.01 7.14
CA VAL A 16 3.59 -9.87 6.10
C VAL A 16 2.28 -10.54 6.52
N ASP A 17 2.23 -11.16 7.71
CA ASP A 17 1.03 -11.79 8.24
C ASP A 17 -0.01 -10.75 8.67
N PHE A 18 -1.20 -10.81 8.06
CA PHE A 18 -2.26 -9.85 8.30
C PHE A 18 -2.74 -9.83 9.75
N SER A 19 -2.84 -10.98 10.42
CA SER A 19 -3.35 -11.04 11.79
C SER A 19 -2.44 -10.28 12.75
N THR A 20 -1.13 -10.46 12.60
CA THR A 20 -0.11 -9.78 13.37
C THR A 20 -0.06 -8.28 13.05
N ILE A 21 -0.21 -7.92 11.76
CA ILE A 21 -0.22 -6.51 11.33
C ILE A 21 -1.43 -5.78 11.93
N PHE A 22 -2.64 -6.34 11.83
CA PHE A 22 -3.84 -5.70 12.38
C PHE A 22 -3.83 -5.58 13.90
N ALA A 23 -3.29 -6.59 14.60
CA ALA A 23 -3.12 -6.53 16.05
C ALA A 23 -2.14 -5.42 16.49
N ARG A 24 -1.15 -5.10 15.66
CA ARG A 24 -0.12 -4.08 15.95
C ARG A 24 -0.42 -2.71 15.35
N ALA A 25 -1.33 -2.62 14.38
CA ALA A 25 -1.57 -1.41 13.60
C ALA A 25 -1.87 -0.16 14.47
N SER A 26 -2.64 -0.32 15.54
CA SER A 26 -2.96 0.76 16.47
C SER A 26 -1.74 1.29 17.21
N ALA A 27 -0.77 0.43 17.56
CA ALA A 27 0.45 0.83 18.26
C ALA A 27 1.41 1.66 17.38
N PHE A 28 1.36 1.46 16.05
CA PHE A 28 2.14 2.22 15.08
C PHE A 28 1.38 3.45 14.53
N SER A 29 0.17 3.72 15.04
CA SER A 29 -0.61 4.92 14.69
C SER A 29 -0.11 6.19 15.39
N GLU A 30 0.82 6.06 16.34
CA GLU A 30 1.42 7.15 17.11
C GLU A 30 2.28 8.10 16.23
N PRO A 31 2.45 9.38 16.60
CA PRO A 31 2.95 10.46 15.74
C PRO A 31 4.43 10.35 15.31
N HIS A 32 5.11 9.27 15.69
CA HIS A 32 6.55 9.10 15.44
C HIS A 32 6.87 8.42 14.10
N TYR A 33 5.89 7.80 13.43
CA TYR A 33 6.12 7.07 12.18
C TYR A 33 5.63 7.88 10.96
N TYR A 34 6.54 8.64 10.36
CA TYR A 34 6.29 9.47 9.19
C TYR A 34 7.27 9.15 8.04
N PHE A 35 6.75 9.16 6.81
CA PHE A 35 7.57 9.27 5.61
C PHE A 35 7.69 10.74 5.22
N ILE A 36 8.90 11.17 4.86
CA ILE A 36 9.13 12.51 4.30
C ILE A 36 9.18 12.37 2.78
N PHE A 37 8.28 13.07 2.08
CA PHE A 37 8.28 13.16 0.63
C PHE A 37 8.01 14.61 0.21
N CYS A 38 8.86 15.19 -0.65
CA CYS A 38 8.77 16.59 -1.06
C CYS A 38 8.65 17.57 0.12
N ASN A 39 9.41 17.35 1.19
CA ASN A 39 9.35 18.12 2.44
C ASN A 39 7.99 18.11 3.17
N MET A 40 7.07 17.22 2.77
CA MET A 40 5.82 16.94 3.47
C MET A 40 5.95 15.66 4.29
N ARG A 41 5.33 15.63 5.47
CA ARG A 41 5.30 14.47 6.36
C ARG A 41 3.98 13.73 6.16
N PHE A 42 4.07 12.46 5.79
CA PHE A 42 2.92 11.58 5.66
C PHE A 42 2.98 10.47 6.70
N HIS A 43 1.85 10.15 7.32
CA HIS A 43 1.76 9.01 8.23
C HIS A 43 2.11 7.71 7.49
N ALA A 44 3.03 6.93 8.06
CA ALA A 44 3.57 5.77 7.38
C ALA A 44 2.49 4.72 7.06
N ILE A 45 1.56 4.49 7.99
CA ILE A 45 0.42 3.59 7.79
C ILE A 45 -0.47 4.06 6.62
N THR A 46 -0.78 5.35 6.55
CA THR A 46 -1.59 5.92 5.46
C THR A 46 -0.94 5.69 4.10
N VAL A 47 0.36 5.93 3.99
CA VAL A 47 1.12 5.70 2.75
C VAL A 47 1.07 4.21 2.35
N ILE A 48 1.29 3.31 3.30
CA ILE A 48 1.24 1.85 3.06
C ILE A 48 -0.14 1.44 2.56
N CYS A 49 -1.22 1.89 3.23
CA CYS A 49 -2.60 1.60 2.83
C CYS A 49 -2.89 2.08 1.40
N ILE A 50 -2.47 3.29 1.05
CA ILE A 50 -2.65 3.84 -0.31
C ILE A 50 -1.87 3.01 -1.34
N LEU A 51 -0.63 2.62 -1.04
CA LEU A 51 0.19 1.82 -1.95
C LEU A 51 -0.41 0.42 -2.20
N LEU A 52 -0.93 -0.23 -1.15
CA LEU A 52 -1.65 -1.50 -1.25
C LEU A 52 -2.94 -1.33 -2.06
N PHE A 53 -3.72 -0.28 -1.79
CA PHE A 53 -4.95 0.02 -2.52
C PHE A 53 -4.68 0.21 -4.02
N ILE A 54 -3.75 1.10 -4.40
CA ILE A 54 -3.37 1.32 -5.81
C ILE A 54 -2.88 0.02 -6.46
N GLY A 55 -2.17 -0.83 -5.70
CA GLY A 55 -1.77 -2.16 -6.14
C GLY A 55 -2.95 -3.05 -6.52
N ALA A 56 -3.99 -3.08 -5.69
CA ALA A 56 -5.22 -3.84 -5.95
C ALA A 56 -6.02 -3.26 -7.13
N VAL A 57 -6.21 -1.93 -7.16
CA VAL A 57 -6.91 -1.19 -8.22
C VAL A 57 -6.33 -1.51 -9.61
N GLY A 58 -5.00 -1.57 -9.74
CA GLY A 58 -4.33 -1.88 -11.00
C GLY A 58 -4.62 -3.28 -11.54
N LYS A 59 -4.83 -4.27 -10.65
CA LYS A 59 -5.23 -5.64 -11.05
C LYS A 59 -6.71 -5.73 -11.44
N SER A 60 -7.57 -4.92 -10.84
CA SER A 60 -9.02 -4.95 -11.07
C SER A 60 -9.48 -4.06 -12.25
N ALA A 61 -8.55 -3.46 -13.01
CA ALA A 61 -8.86 -2.61 -14.18
C ALA A 61 -9.89 -1.50 -13.88
N GLN A 62 -9.77 -0.84 -12.73
CA GLN A 62 -10.64 0.30 -12.39
C GLN A 62 -10.29 1.56 -13.21
N ILE A 63 -11.13 2.61 -13.11
CA ILE A 63 -11.00 3.85 -13.92
C ILE A 63 -9.56 4.40 -13.86
N GLY A 64 -8.96 4.64 -15.04
CA GLY A 64 -7.58 5.10 -15.21
C GLY A 64 -6.51 4.00 -15.37
N LEU A 65 -6.77 2.75 -14.96
CA LEU A 65 -5.82 1.62 -15.06
C LEU A 65 -6.37 0.42 -15.87
N HIS A 66 -7.39 0.65 -16.70
CA HIS A 66 -8.03 -0.36 -17.54
C HIS A 66 -7.42 -0.49 -18.94
N THR A 67 -6.32 0.20 -19.25
CA THR A 67 -5.75 0.29 -20.60
C THR A 67 -5.28 -1.05 -21.17
N TRP A 68 -4.95 -2.01 -20.30
CA TRP A 68 -4.54 -3.37 -20.67
C TRP A 68 -5.74 -4.32 -20.86
N LEU A 69 -6.94 -3.92 -20.44
CA LEU A 69 -8.13 -4.77 -20.49
C LEU A 69 -8.56 -5.09 -21.95
N PRO A 70 -8.53 -4.14 -22.90
CA PRO A 70 -8.76 -4.43 -24.31
C PRO A 70 -7.74 -5.43 -24.87
N ASP A 71 -6.44 -5.21 -24.65
CA ASP A 71 -5.35 -6.10 -25.10
C ASP A 71 -5.50 -7.53 -24.53
N ALA A 72 -6.01 -7.67 -23.31
CA ALA A 72 -6.24 -8.97 -22.67
C ALA A 72 -7.45 -9.74 -23.24
N MET A 73 -8.34 -9.08 -23.98
CA MET A 73 -9.51 -9.67 -24.64
C MET A 73 -9.25 -10.05 -26.12
N GLU A 74 -8.06 -9.76 -26.64
CA GLU A 74 -7.64 -10.12 -28.01
C GLU A 74 -7.02 -11.54 -28.12
N GLY A 75 -6.99 -12.30 -27.01
CA GLY A 75 -6.49 -13.67 -26.92
C GLY A 75 -7.55 -14.75 -27.04
#